data_AF-A0A3M1V4A2-F1
#
_entry.id   AF-A0A3M1V4A2-F1
#
_cell.length_a   1.000
_cell.length_b   1.000
_cell.length_c   1.000
_cell.angle_alpha   90.00
_cell.angle_beta   90.00
_cell.angle_gamma   90.00
#
_symmetry.space_group_name_H-M   'P 1'
#
loop_
_entity.id
_entity.type
_entity.pdbx_description
1 polymer ?
#
loop_
_entity_poly.entity_id
_entity_poly.type
_entity_poly.pdbx_seq_one_letter_code
_entity_poly.pdbx_strand_id
1 'polypeptide(L)'
;MLPDHLFSLLYPTYQVGIAPKILLGVFLAFFLALSARRLRAVAILLIFLALLQLSQFWHFVYYGTLISPQEVGLLGSEMDEITASLLGIWPALIPPLLMVLGCYLAVWWMIRRMADYRQHIPAGTVVLVLLLGGILPVKAYNSTGSQAFYPNPRHYSVKNTLYAVGWFLGKELPRRFSDDHSSRHFKPYQLVEMSSVLPANIVVVMGESLNPTHMGLFGYGRNTTPHFSALKDDPNLFFTKIHSGGVSTKVSVPTFFNLKREPFNAQVLYKGEANLFKLAKQRGMQ
;
A
#
# COMPACT_ATOMS: atom_id res chain seq x y z
N MET A 1 -18.15 -6.44 -1.21
CA MET A 1 -18.77 -5.22 -0.65
C MET A 1 -19.32 -5.45 0.75
N LEU A 2 -20.27 -6.39 0.96
CA LEU A 2 -20.74 -6.73 2.32
C LEU A 2 -19.61 -7.10 3.30
N PRO A 3 -18.58 -7.89 2.92
CA PRO A 3 -17.52 -8.21 3.86
C PRO A 3 -16.73 -6.97 4.32
N ASP A 4 -16.63 -5.89 3.53
CA ASP A 4 -15.96 -4.65 3.97
C ASP A 4 -16.72 -3.97 5.12
N HIS A 5 -18.05 -3.95 5.04
CA HIS A 5 -18.89 -3.37 6.07
C HIS A 5 -18.83 -4.20 7.35
N LEU A 6 -18.92 -5.52 7.23
CA LEU A 6 -18.74 -6.43 8.37
C LEU A 6 -17.34 -6.29 8.99
N PHE A 7 -16.29 -6.13 8.17
CA PHE A 7 -14.94 -5.90 8.66
C PHE A 7 -14.80 -4.59 9.43
N SER A 8 -15.42 -3.50 8.93
CA SER A 8 -15.41 -2.19 9.60
C SER A 8 -16.07 -2.20 10.98
N LEU A 9 -16.99 -3.13 11.25
CA LEU A 9 -17.58 -3.33 12.57
C LEU A 9 -16.60 -3.95 13.57
N LEU A 10 -15.72 -4.85 13.09
CA LEU A 10 -14.69 -5.50 13.92
C LEU A 10 -13.44 -4.62 14.09
N TYR A 11 -13.14 -3.79 13.10
CA TYR A 11 -11.96 -2.92 13.08
C TYR A 11 -12.39 -1.47 12.84
N PRO A 12 -12.66 -0.67 13.90
CA PRO A 12 -13.20 0.69 13.77
C PRO A 12 -12.29 1.67 13.01
N THR A 13 -10.99 1.37 12.93
CA THR A 13 -10.02 2.13 12.13
C THR A 13 -10.13 1.86 10.63
N TYR A 14 -10.77 0.74 10.24
CA TYR A 14 -11.06 0.42 8.85
C TYR A 14 -12.32 1.16 8.40
N GLN A 15 -12.13 2.21 7.60
CA GLN A 15 -13.23 2.96 7.02
C GLN A 15 -13.63 2.33 5.68
N VAL A 16 -14.91 2.45 5.32
CA VAL A 16 -15.36 2.12 3.96
C VAL A 16 -16.53 3.02 3.59
N GLY A 17 -16.46 3.59 2.39
CA GLY A 17 -17.49 4.46 1.84
C GLY A 17 -18.16 3.82 0.63
N ILE A 18 -19.46 4.09 0.46
CA ILE A 18 -20.19 3.69 -0.74
C ILE A 18 -19.65 4.48 -1.92
N ALA A 19 -19.20 3.78 -2.97
CA ALA A 19 -18.66 4.37 -4.18
C ALA A 19 -19.46 3.87 -5.40
N PRO A 20 -20.37 4.68 -5.98
CA PRO A 20 -21.24 4.25 -7.07
C PRO A 20 -20.50 3.67 -8.28
N LYS A 21 -19.33 4.24 -8.63
CA LYS A 21 -18.49 3.74 -9.73
C LYS A 21 -18.03 2.29 -9.52
N ILE A 22 -17.80 1.88 -8.28
CA ILE A 22 -17.41 0.49 -7.98
C ILE A 22 -18.60 -0.45 -8.00
N LEU A 23 -19.76 0.00 -7.52
CA LEU A 23 -20.98 -0.79 -7.61
C LEU A 23 -21.29 -1.11 -9.09
N LEU A 24 -21.15 -0.10 -9.96
CA LEU A 24 -21.30 -0.29 -11.40
C LEU A 24 -20.26 -1.27 -11.98
N GLY A 25 -18.98 -1.13 -11.61
CA GLY A 25 -17.92 -2.02 -12.08
C GLY A 25 -18.13 -3.47 -11.64
N VAL A 26 -18.53 -3.69 -10.39
CA VAL A 26 -18.86 -5.02 -9.85
C VAL A 26 -20.09 -5.58 -10.53
N PHE A 27 -21.15 -4.77 -10.68
CA PHE A 27 -22.36 -5.17 -11.42
C PHE A 27 -22.01 -5.61 -12.85
N LEU A 28 -21.22 -4.82 -13.58
CA LEU A 28 -20.80 -5.15 -14.94
C LEU A 28 -19.96 -6.43 -14.97
N ALA A 29 -19.03 -6.61 -14.03
CA ALA A 29 -18.23 -7.83 -13.94
C ALA A 29 -19.10 -9.08 -13.69
N PHE A 30 -20.08 -8.98 -12.79
CA PHE A 30 -21.03 -10.06 -12.52
C PHE A 30 -21.96 -10.32 -13.71
N PHE A 31 -22.45 -9.27 -14.38
CA PHE A 31 -23.26 -9.38 -15.58
C PHE A 31 -22.52 -10.16 -16.68
N LEU A 32 -21.28 -9.78 -16.97
CA LEU A 32 -20.43 -10.47 -17.97
C LEU A 32 -20.03 -11.89 -17.56
N ALA A 33 -19.83 -12.14 -16.27
CA ALA A 33 -19.55 -13.48 -15.77
C ALA A 33 -20.77 -14.40 -15.86
N LEU A 34 -21.97 -13.88 -15.56
CA LEU A 34 -23.24 -14.61 -15.67
C LEU A 34 -23.62 -14.89 -17.12
N SER A 35 -23.23 -14.01 -18.06
CA SER A 35 -23.47 -14.21 -19.49
C SER A 35 -22.57 -15.26 -20.13
N ALA A 36 -21.56 -15.74 -19.40
CA ALA A 36 -20.69 -16.81 -19.86
C ALA A 36 -21.45 -18.13 -20.00
N ARG A 37 -21.06 -18.93 -21.00
CA ARG A 37 -21.70 -20.23 -21.28
C ARG A 37 -21.64 -21.20 -20.10
N ARG A 38 -20.59 -21.12 -19.29
CA ARG A 38 -20.36 -22.02 -18.13
C ARG A 38 -20.26 -21.20 -16.85
N LEU A 39 -20.83 -21.72 -15.76
CA LEU A 39 -20.70 -21.14 -14.41
C LEU A 39 -19.25 -21.06 -13.91
N ARG A 40 -18.30 -21.71 -14.60
CA ARG A 40 -16.87 -21.61 -14.30
C ARG A 40 -16.39 -20.15 -14.29
N ALA A 41 -16.87 -19.30 -15.20
CA ALA A 41 -16.48 -17.89 -15.23
C ALA A 41 -16.90 -17.14 -13.95
N VAL A 42 -18.11 -17.41 -13.46
CA VAL A 42 -18.60 -16.86 -12.18
C VAL A 42 -17.79 -17.40 -11.01
N ALA A 43 -17.51 -18.71 -10.96
CA ALA A 43 -16.72 -19.31 -9.88
C ALA A 43 -15.31 -18.69 -9.83
N ILE A 44 -14.65 -18.55 -10.98
CA ILE A 44 -13.33 -17.91 -11.09
C ILE A 44 -13.41 -16.45 -10.64
N LEU A 45 -14.43 -15.69 -11.08
CA LEU A 45 -14.61 -14.31 -10.65
C LEU A 45 -14.79 -14.20 -9.13
N LEU A 46 -15.62 -15.06 -8.53
CA LEU A 46 -15.85 -15.07 -7.08
C LEU A 46 -14.56 -15.40 -6.32
N ILE A 47 -13.82 -16.42 -6.74
CA ILE A 47 -12.54 -16.77 -6.12
C ILE A 47 -11.55 -15.62 -6.25
N PHE A 48 -11.44 -15.02 -7.43
CA PHE A 48 -10.55 -13.89 -7.68
C PHE A 48 -10.89 -12.70 -6.76
N LEU A 49 -12.15 -12.29 -6.71
CA LEU A 49 -12.60 -11.18 -5.86
C LEU A 49 -12.44 -11.49 -4.37
N ALA A 50 -12.69 -12.74 -3.95
CA ALA A 50 -12.48 -13.18 -2.57
C ALA A 50 -11.00 -13.11 -2.17
N LEU A 51 -10.09 -13.55 -3.04
CA LEU A 51 -8.64 -13.46 -2.80
C LEU A 51 -8.18 -12.00 -2.68
N LEU A 52 -8.63 -11.11 -3.57
CA LEU A 52 -8.31 -9.68 -3.50
C LEU A 52 -8.78 -9.02 -2.20
N GLN A 53 -9.96 -9.43 -1.73
CA GLN A 53 -10.56 -8.90 -0.52
C GLN A 53 -9.89 -9.46 0.73
N LEU A 54 -9.63 -10.76 0.75
CA LEU A 54 -8.97 -11.44 1.87
C LEU A 54 -7.54 -10.96 2.06
N SER A 55 -6.77 -10.79 0.98
CA SER A 55 -5.40 -10.27 1.05
C SER A 55 -5.35 -8.89 1.70
N GLN A 56 -6.31 -8.02 1.35
CA GLN A 56 -6.40 -6.68 1.92
C GLN A 56 -6.72 -6.71 3.42
N PHE A 57 -7.66 -7.57 3.84
CA PHE A 57 -8.00 -7.69 5.26
C PHE A 57 -6.85 -8.25 6.07
N TRP A 58 -6.18 -9.30 5.60
CA TRP A 58 -5.02 -9.86 6.32
C TRP A 58 -3.88 -8.85 6.41
N HIS A 59 -3.62 -8.11 5.33
CA HIS A 59 -2.65 -7.02 5.37
C HIS A 59 -3.04 -5.95 6.39
N PHE A 60 -4.31 -5.58 6.47
CA PHE A 60 -4.80 -4.60 7.44
C PHE A 60 -4.73 -5.11 8.88
N VAL A 61 -5.05 -6.38 9.13
CA VAL A 61 -4.95 -6.99 10.47
C VAL A 61 -3.50 -7.01 10.95
N TYR A 62 -2.55 -7.32 10.08
CA TYR A 62 -1.14 -7.40 10.44
C TYR A 62 -0.48 -6.00 10.53
N TYR A 63 -0.61 -5.17 9.49
CA TYR A 63 0.11 -3.90 9.37
C TYR A 63 -0.69 -2.66 9.79
N GLY A 64 -2.02 -2.78 9.97
CA GLY A 64 -2.90 -1.62 10.22
C GLY A 64 -3.05 -0.68 9.01
N THR A 65 -2.58 -1.09 7.83
CA THR A 65 -2.58 -0.29 6.61
C THR A 65 -3.10 -1.08 5.41
N LEU A 66 -3.41 -0.38 4.32
CA LEU A 66 -3.91 -0.96 3.09
C LEU A 66 -2.75 -1.25 2.14
N ILE A 67 -2.86 -2.33 1.35
CA ILE A 67 -1.79 -2.74 0.41
C ILE A 67 -1.46 -1.59 -0.55
N SER A 68 -0.19 -1.20 -0.57
CA SER A 68 0.34 -0.22 -1.50
C SER A 68 0.72 -0.88 -2.84
N PRO A 69 0.74 -0.14 -3.96
CA PRO A 69 1.02 -0.70 -5.28
C PRO A 69 2.36 -1.44 -5.38
N GLN A 70 3.36 -1.01 -4.62
CA GLN A 70 4.72 -1.54 -4.66
C GLN A 70 4.91 -2.78 -3.80
N GLU A 71 4.07 -2.98 -2.78
CA GLU A 71 4.09 -4.18 -1.93
C GLU A 71 3.64 -5.43 -2.70
N VAL A 72 2.82 -5.28 -3.74
CA VAL A 72 2.41 -6.42 -4.58
C VAL A 72 3.62 -7.08 -5.24
N GLY A 73 4.61 -6.30 -5.66
CA GLY A 73 5.85 -6.82 -6.23
C GLY A 73 6.73 -7.56 -5.22
N LEU A 74 6.64 -7.21 -3.93
CA LEU A 74 7.38 -7.84 -2.84
C LEU A 74 6.83 -9.20 -2.45
N LEU A 75 5.53 -9.45 -2.69
CA LEU A 75 4.91 -10.75 -2.44
C LEU A 75 5.75 -11.85 -3.08
N GLY A 76 6.10 -11.76 -4.36
CA GLY A 76 6.84 -12.84 -5.03
C GLY A 76 8.24 -13.13 -4.47
N SER A 77 8.91 -12.15 -3.85
CA SER A 77 10.28 -12.30 -3.34
C SER A 77 10.37 -12.63 -1.85
N GLU A 78 9.36 -12.27 -1.06
CA GLU A 78 9.40 -12.35 0.42
C GLU A 78 8.29 -13.28 0.97
N MET A 79 7.85 -14.28 0.20
CA MET A 79 6.75 -15.17 0.61
C MET A 79 7.01 -15.90 1.92
N ASP A 80 8.25 -16.31 2.18
CA ASP A 80 8.62 -17.04 3.40
C ASP A 80 8.47 -16.15 4.64
N GLU A 81 8.90 -14.88 4.56
CA GLU A 81 8.73 -13.92 5.65
C GLU A 81 7.25 -13.58 5.89
N ILE A 82 6.49 -13.40 4.81
CA ILE A 82 5.05 -13.10 4.88
C ILE A 82 4.29 -14.27 5.52
N THR A 83 4.59 -15.50 5.11
CA THR A 83 3.90 -16.68 5.65
C THR A 83 4.26 -16.91 7.12
N ALA A 84 5.53 -16.80 7.51
CA ALA A 84 5.94 -16.88 8.91
C ALA A 84 5.26 -15.82 9.78
N SER A 85 5.17 -14.58 9.26
CA SER A 85 4.51 -13.46 9.94
C SER A 85 3.01 -13.69 10.15
N LEU A 86 2.31 -14.17 9.12
CA LEU A 86 0.88 -14.47 9.18
C LEU A 86 0.59 -15.68 10.10
N LEU A 87 1.46 -16.70 10.10
CA LEU A 87 1.36 -17.83 11.02
C LEU A 87 1.48 -17.37 12.48
N GLY A 88 2.28 -16.34 12.77
CA GLY A 88 2.37 -15.76 14.12
C GLY A 88 1.06 -15.16 14.65
N ILE A 89 0.14 -14.75 13.77
CA ILE A 89 -1.13 -14.11 14.13
C ILE A 89 -2.36 -14.87 13.60
N TRP A 90 -2.22 -16.16 13.28
CA TRP A 90 -3.26 -16.95 12.63
C TRP A 90 -4.67 -16.86 13.27
N PRO A 91 -4.87 -16.76 14.61
CA PRO A 91 -6.21 -16.68 15.17
C PRO A 91 -6.93 -15.39 14.75
N ALA A 92 -6.18 -14.28 14.62
CA ALA A 92 -6.72 -12.99 14.18
C ALA A 92 -7.10 -12.98 12.69
N LEU A 93 -6.60 -13.94 11.90
CA LEU A 93 -6.88 -14.07 10.47
C LEU A 93 -8.17 -14.86 10.18
N ILE A 94 -8.69 -15.59 11.17
CA ILE A 94 -9.90 -16.43 11.02
C ILE A 94 -11.17 -15.60 10.82
N PRO A 95 -11.46 -14.56 11.62
CA PRO A 95 -12.68 -13.77 11.43
C PRO A 95 -12.82 -13.18 10.00
N PRO A 96 -11.82 -12.50 9.42
CA PRO A 96 -11.94 -12.01 8.05
C PRO A 96 -12.06 -13.14 7.02
N LEU A 97 -11.40 -14.29 7.24
CA LEU A 97 -11.53 -15.47 6.38
C LEU A 97 -12.96 -15.99 6.35
N LEU A 98 -13.57 -16.26 7.51
CA LEU A 98 -14.93 -16.80 7.61
C LEU A 98 -15.97 -15.84 7.04
N MET A 99 -15.80 -14.54 7.28
CA MET A 99 -16.68 -13.50 6.77
C MET A 99 -16.63 -13.40 5.24
N VAL A 100 -15.43 -13.41 4.64
CA VAL A 100 -15.28 -13.45 3.18
C VAL A 100 -15.86 -14.76 2.64
N LEU A 101 -15.44 -15.90 3.18
CA LEU A 101 -15.91 -17.21 2.73
C LEU A 101 -17.44 -17.32 2.78
N GLY A 102 -18.07 -16.95 3.90
CA GLY A 102 -19.51 -16.99 4.09
C GLY A 102 -20.26 -16.11 3.08
N CYS A 103 -19.81 -14.87 2.86
CA CYS A 103 -20.43 -13.97 1.89
C CYS A 103 -20.33 -14.50 0.46
N TYR A 104 -19.15 -14.97 0.03
CA TYR A 104 -18.94 -15.45 -1.34
C TYR A 104 -19.62 -16.80 -1.59
N LEU A 105 -19.67 -17.69 -0.59
CA LEU A 105 -20.45 -18.94 -0.66
C LEU A 105 -21.95 -18.67 -0.74
N ALA A 106 -22.48 -17.69 0.00
CA ALA A 106 -23.87 -17.28 -0.09
C ALA A 106 -24.22 -16.76 -1.49
N VAL A 107 -23.36 -15.93 -2.08
CA VAL A 107 -23.51 -15.45 -3.46
C VAL A 107 -23.46 -16.61 -4.45
N TRP A 108 -22.51 -17.53 -4.31
CA TRP A 108 -22.42 -18.73 -5.15
C TRP A 108 -23.69 -19.59 -5.07
N TRP A 109 -24.18 -19.83 -3.86
CA TRP A 109 -25.41 -20.59 -3.62
C TRP A 109 -26.62 -19.94 -4.31
N MET A 110 -26.77 -18.62 -4.17
CA MET A 110 -27.83 -17.86 -4.83
C MET A 110 -27.73 -17.95 -6.36
N ILE A 111 -26.54 -17.78 -6.93
CA ILE A 111 -26.33 -17.86 -8.38
C ILE A 111 -26.65 -19.26 -8.91
N ARG A 112 -26.30 -20.32 -8.18
CA ARG A 112 -26.64 -21.70 -8.59
C ARG A 112 -28.15 -21.93 -8.62
N ARG A 113 -28.92 -21.32 -7.70
CA ARG A 113 -30.38 -21.40 -7.68
C ARG A 113 -31.03 -20.67 -8.85
N MET A 114 -30.36 -19.65 -9.38
CA MET A 114 -30.86 -18.84 -10.50
C MET A 114 -30.18 -19.19 -11.82
N ALA A 115 -29.48 -20.33 -11.89
CA ALA A 115 -28.62 -20.67 -13.01
C ALA A 115 -29.39 -20.88 -14.33
N ASP A 116 -30.67 -21.24 -14.26
CA ASP A 116 -31.53 -21.51 -15.41
C ASP A 116 -32.06 -20.23 -16.07
N TYR A 117 -32.04 -19.10 -15.35
CA TYR A 117 -32.48 -17.79 -15.88
C TYR A 117 -31.37 -17.02 -16.61
N ARG A 118 -30.18 -17.62 -16.75
CA ARG A 118 -29.02 -16.94 -17.33
C ARG A 118 -29.12 -16.89 -18.85
N GLN A 119 -28.87 -15.71 -19.41
CA GLN A 119 -28.81 -15.50 -20.86
C GLN A 119 -27.37 -15.53 -21.33
N HIS A 120 -27.09 -16.32 -22.36
CA HIS A 120 -25.75 -16.39 -22.92
C HIS A 120 -25.49 -15.23 -23.88
N ILE A 121 -24.42 -14.47 -23.63
CA ILE A 121 -23.92 -13.44 -24.55
C ILE A 121 -22.56 -13.90 -25.08
N PRO A 122 -22.37 -14.02 -26.40
CA PRO A 122 -21.08 -14.38 -26.98
C PRO A 122 -20.01 -13.36 -26.58
N ALA A 123 -18.77 -13.82 -26.42
CA ALA A 123 -17.62 -13.02 -25.99
C ALA A 123 -17.68 -12.36 -24.59
N GLY A 124 -18.75 -12.54 -23.80
CA GLY A 124 -18.86 -11.92 -22.45
C GLY A 124 -17.67 -12.23 -21.53
N THR A 125 -17.14 -13.45 -21.57
CA THR A 125 -15.94 -13.84 -20.81
C THR A 125 -14.68 -13.11 -21.29
N VAL A 126 -14.53 -12.88 -22.59
CA VAL A 126 -13.39 -12.13 -23.15
C VAL A 126 -13.47 -10.68 -22.71
N VAL A 127 -14.66 -10.07 -22.80
CA VAL A 127 -14.89 -8.69 -22.33
C VAL A 127 -14.62 -8.56 -20.82
N LEU A 128 -14.99 -9.56 -20.02
CA LEU A 128 -14.69 -9.57 -18.58
C LEU A 128 -13.18 -9.58 -18.30
N VAL A 129 -12.43 -10.43 -19.02
CA VAL A 129 -10.97 -10.49 -18.89
C VAL A 129 -10.33 -9.16 -19.29
N LEU A 130 -10.79 -8.53 -20.39
CA LEU A 130 -10.30 -7.22 -20.80
C LEU A 130 -10.67 -6.10 -19.82
N LEU A 131 -11.88 -6.16 -19.24
CA LEU A 131 -12.34 -5.20 -18.23
C LEU A 131 -11.47 -5.25 -16.96
N LEU A 132 -11.23 -6.45 -16.43
CA LEU A 132 -10.48 -6.63 -15.17
C LEU A 132 -8.96 -6.58 -15.36
N GLY A 133 -8.45 -7.19 -16.44
CA GLY A 133 -7.02 -7.36 -16.69
C GLY A 133 -6.43 -6.37 -17.70
N GLY A 134 -7.23 -5.66 -18.49
CA GLY A 134 -6.75 -4.72 -19.51
C GLY A 134 -6.71 -3.27 -19.02
N ILE A 135 -7.83 -2.77 -18.50
CA ILE A 135 -8.00 -1.32 -18.26
C ILE A 135 -6.98 -0.77 -17.27
N LEU A 136 -6.84 -1.39 -16.10
CA LEU A 136 -5.96 -0.88 -15.04
C LEU A 136 -4.47 -1.05 -15.37
N PRO A 137 -4.00 -2.20 -15.90
CA PRO A 137 -2.62 -2.32 -16.36
C PRO A 137 -2.26 -1.36 -17.48
N VAL A 138 -3.12 -1.19 -18.50
CA VAL A 138 -2.87 -0.21 -19.58
C VAL A 138 -2.81 1.21 -19.03
N LYS A 139 -3.69 1.57 -18.10
CA LYS A 139 -3.64 2.85 -17.41
C LYS A 139 -2.35 3.02 -16.61
N ALA A 140 -1.87 1.96 -15.93
CA ALA A 140 -0.66 2.00 -15.13
C ALA A 140 0.60 2.16 -15.99
N TYR A 141 0.67 1.43 -17.12
CA TYR A 141 1.77 1.52 -18.09
C TYR A 141 1.99 2.98 -18.53
N ASN A 142 0.90 3.65 -18.92
CA ASN A 142 0.91 5.03 -19.40
C ASN A 142 1.02 6.11 -18.29
N SER A 143 0.94 5.74 -17.01
CA SER A 143 0.96 6.72 -15.90
C SER A 143 2.38 7.14 -15.54
N THR A 144 2.66 8.44 -15.37
CA THR A 144 3.99 8.92 -14.95
C THR A 144 4.32 8.61 -13.48
N GLY A 145 3.31 8.41 -12.63
CA GLY A 145 3.49 8.11 -11.20
C GLY A 145 2.44 7.15 -10.63
N SER A 146 2.71 6.64 -9.43
CA SER A 146 1.86 5.67 -8.71
C SER A 146 0.75 6.31 -7.86
N GLN A 147 0.69 7.65 -7.76
CA GLN A 147 -0.25 8.38 -6.88
C GLN A 147 -1.72 7.96 -7.09
N ALA A 148 -2.15 7.76 -8.33
CA ALA A 148 -3.52 7.35 -8.66
C ALA A 148 -3.84 5.89 -8.28
N PHE A 149 -2.82 5.09 -7.96
CA PHE A 149 -2.90 3.68 -7.60
C PHE A 149 -2.74 3.43 -6.10
N TYR A 150 -2.31 4.42 -5.32
CA TYR A 150 -2.26 4.29 -3.87
C TYR A 150 -3.66 4.02 -3.30
N PRO A 151 -3.75 3.16 -2.28
CA PRO A 151 -5.01 2.83 -1.66
C PRO A 151 -5.65 4.08 -1.04
N ASN A 152 -6.99 4.12 -1.05
CA ASN A 152 -7.76 5.12 -0.34
C ASN A 152 -8.54 4.43 0.79
N PRO A 153 -8.43 4.91 2.05
CA PRO A 153 -9.17 4.37 3.18
C PRO A 153 -10.69 4.32 2.98
N ARG A 154 -11.28 5.17 2.14
CA ARG A 154 -12.73 5.18 1.90
C ARG A 154 -13.16 4.24 0.78
N HIS A 155 -12.24 3.60 0.08
CA HIS A 155 -12.56 2.66 -0.99
C HIS A 155 -12.71 1.23 -0.45
N TYR A 156 -13.61 0.46 -1.08
CA TYR A 156 -13.71 -0.98 -0.86
C TYR A 156 -12.36 -1.69 -1.11
N SER A 157 -12.09 -2.73 -0.32
CA SER A 157 -10.90 -3.59 -0.41
C SER A 157 -10.62 -4.04 -1.84
N VAL A 158 -11.63 -4.62 -2.52
CA VAL A 158 -11.54 -5.07 -3.91
C VAL A 158 -10.98 -3.99 -4.83
N LYS A 159 -11.41 -2.74 -4.69
CA LYS A 159 -10.90 -1.64 -5.53
C LYS A 159 -9.45 -1.34 -5.24
N ASN A 160 -9.11 -1.21 -3.96
CA ASN A 160 -7.74 -0.89 -3.55
C ASN A 160 -6.77 -1.98 -4.03
N THR A 161 -7.09 -3.25 -3.80
CA THR A 161 -6.26 -4.37 -4.26
C THR A 161 -6.21 -4.47 -5.78
N LEU A 162 -7.33 -4.26 -6.49
CA LEU A 162 -7.34 -4.30 -7.95
C LEU A 162 -6.49 -3.19 -8.57
N TYR A 163 -6.46 -2.00 -7.96
CA TYR A 163 -5.56 -0.93 -8.37
C TYR A 163 -4.09 -1.29 -8.10
N ALA A 164 -3.77 -1.84 -6.93
CA ALA A 164 -2.42 -2.29 -6.60
C ALA A 164 -1.92 -3.38 -7.57
N VAL A 165 -2.73 -4.40 -7.84
CA VAL A 165 -2.44 -5.46 -8.81
C VAL A 165 -2.34 -4.88 -10.23
N GLY A 166 -3.22 -3.96 -10.61
CA GLY A 166 -3.18 -3.29 -11.91
C GLY A 166 -1.88 -2.52 -12.14
N TRP A 167 -1.38 -1.84 -11.10
CA TRP A 167 -0.07 -1.19 -11.12
C TRP A 167 1.07 -2.20 -11.31
N PHE A 168 1.06 -3.28 -10.53
CA PHE A 168 2.05 -4.34 -10.66
C PHE A 168 2.09 -4.90 -12.09
N LEU A 169 0.94 -5.33 -12.62
CA LEU A 169 0.84 -5.92 -13.96
C LEU A 169 1.21 -4.94 -15.08
N GLY A 170 0.84 -3.67 -14.96
CA GLY A 170 1.04 -2.67 -16.01
C GLY A 170 2.40 -1.96 -15.97
N LYS A 171 3.07 -1.92 -14.82
CA LYS A 171 4.28 -1.11 -14.63
C LYS A 171 5.45 -1.90 -14.09
N GLU A 172 5.26 -2.67 -13.02
CA GLU A 172 6.36 -3.37 -12.35
C GLU A 172 6.75 -4.65 -13.07
N LEU A 173 5.76 -5.45 -13.47
CA LEU A 173 5.97 -6.71 -14.16
C LEU A 173 6.67 -6.53 -15.52
N PRO A 174 6.25 -5.61 -16.42
CA PRO A 174 6.93 -5.40 -17.70
C PRO A 174 8.37 -4.89 -17.53
N ARG A 175 8.63 -4.11 -16.47
CA ARG A 175 9.99 -3.65 -16.13
C ARG A 175 10.91 -4.79 -15.70
N ARG A 176 10.39 -5.88 -15.14
CA ARG A 176 11.20 -7.07 -14.81
C ARG A 176 11.65 -7.84 -16.06
N PHE A 177 10.90 -7.72 -17.16
CA PHE A 177 11.21 -8.37 -18.44
C PHE A 177 11.90 -7.46 -19.46
N SER A 178 11.85 -6.14 -19.25
CA SER A 178 12.59 -5.20 -20.07
C SER A 178 14.04 -5.15 -19.56
N ASP A 179 15.01 -5.13 -20.47
CA ASP A 179 16.45 -4.94 -20.17
C ASP A 179 16.80 -3.60 -19.49
N ASP A 180 15.80 -2.86 -19.01
CA ASP A 180 15.97 -1.84 -17.97
C ASP A 180 16.28 -2.56 -16.63
N HIS A 181 17.38 -3.32 -16.63
CA HIS A 181 18.08 -3.90 -15.49
C HIS A 181 18.73 -2.82 -14.62
N SER A 182 18.00 -1.73 -14.37
CA SER A 182 18.19 -0.94 -13.18
C SER A 182 17.43 -1.53 -12.00
N SER A 183 17.33 -2.88 -11.91
CA SER A 183 17.46 -3.55 -10.61
C SER A 183 18.87 -3.24 -10.10
N ARG A 184 19.07 -1.98 -9.70
CA ARG A 184 20.26 -1.51 -9.04
C ARG A 184 20.32 -2.35 -7.78
N HIS A 185 21.12 -3.41 -7.83
CA HIS A 185 21.40 -4.22 -6.67
C HIS A 185 22.21 -3.34 -5.74
N PHE A 186 21.50 -2.72 -4.81
CA PHE A 186 22.13 -1.99 -3.73
C PHE A 186 22.72 -3.01 -2.78
N LYS A 187 23.91 -2.72 -2.26
CA LYS A 187 24.45 -3.52 -1.17
C LYS A 187 23.46 -3.46 0.00
N PRO A 188 23.21 -4.58 0.70
CA PRO A 188 22.34 -4.59 1.87
C PRO A 188 22.88 -3.61 2.91
N TYR A 189 21.97 -3.00 3.66
CA TYR A 189 22.34 -2.03 4.68
C TYR A 189 22.96 -2.80 5.85
N GLN A 190 24.13 -2.37 6.29
CA GLN A 190 24.78 -2.95 7.46
C GLN A 190 24.52 -2.02 8.64
N LEU A 191 23.74 -2.51 9.60
CA LEU A 191 23.54 -1.84 10.87
C LEU A 191 24.76 -2.10 11.74
N VAL A 192 25.53 -1.05 12.02
CA VAL A 192 26.68 -1.11 12.93
C VAL A 192 26.22 -0.60 14.28
N GLU A 193 26.40 -1.42 15.31
CA GLU A 193 26.14 -0.99 16.67
C GLU A 193 27.24 -0.04 17.13
N MET A 194 26.85 1.15 17.59
CA MET A 194 27.77 2.08 18.24
C MET A 194 27.51 2.04 19.74
N SER A 195 28.58 2.15 20.54
CA SER A 195 28.45 2.29 21.99
C SER A 195 27.64 3.55 22.30
N SER A 196 26.51 3.37 22.97
CA SER A 196 25.68 4.48 23.40
C SER A 196 26.41 5.29 24.46
N VAL A 197 26.51 6.59 24.24
CA VAL A 197 27.07 7.54 25.21
C VAL A 197 25.88 8.17 25.93
N LEU A 198 25.62 7.69 27.15
CA LEU A 198 24.74 8.27 28.18
C LEU A 198 23.21 8.11 27.98
N PRO A 199 22.43 8.08 29.07
CA PRO A 199 20.97 8.21 29.00
C PRO A 199 20.62 9.59 28.40
N ALA A 200 19.91 9.60 27.27
CA ALA A 200 19.55 10.82 26.55
C ALA A 200 18.05 10.86 26.26
N ASN A 201 17.42 12.01 26.51
CA ASN A 201 16.08 12.32 26.05
C ASN A 201 16.16 13.01 24.68
N ILE A 202 15.74 12.32 23.62
CA ILE A 202 15.81 12.85 22.25
C ILE A 202 14.41 13.28 21.81
N VAL A 203 14.27 14.55 21.44
CA VAL A 203 13.03 15.09 20.86
C VAL A 203 13.25 15.32 19.36
N VAL A 204 12.47 14.63 18.54
CA VAL A 204 12.48 14.80 17.09
C VAL A 204 11.28 15.63 16.67
N VAL A 205 11.52 16.82 16.12
CA VAL A 205 10.48 17.70 15.60
C VAL A 205 10.49 17.66 14.07
N MET A 206 9.41 17.16 13.48
CA MET A 206 9.22 17.18 12.03
C MET A 206 8.35 18.38 11.64
N GLY A 207 8.94 19.33 10.91
CA GLY A 207 8.21 20.46 10.36
C GLY A 207 7.38 20.09 9.14
N GLU A 208 6.38 20.92 8.83
CA GLU A 208 5.52 20.78 7.64
C GLU A 208 5.79 21.94 6.69
N SER A 209 6.08 21.64 5.42
CA SER A 209 6.15 22.61 4.31
C SER A 209 7.08 23.84 4.52
N LEU A 210 8.13 23.71 5.35
CA LEU A 210 9.13 24.76 5.58
C LEU A 210 10.18 24.82 4.46
N ASN A 211 10.50 26.03 3.99
CA ASN A 211 11.54 26.27 3.00
C ASN A 211 12.66 27.14 3.58
N PRO A 212 13.93 26.68 3.56
CA PRO A 212 15.08 27.45 4.05
C PRO A 212 15.23 28.84 3.41
N THR A 213 14.73 29.08 2.20
CA THR A 213 14.81 30.39 1.54
C THR A 213 13.92 31.45 2.19
N HIS A 214 12.97 31.05 3.04
CA HIS A 214 12.05 31.94 3.75
C HIS A 214 12.32 32.00 5.26
N MET A 215 13.47 31.50 5.71
CA MET A 215 13.87 31.47 7.12
C MET A 215 14.93 32.52 7.42
N GLY A 216 14.69 33.37 8.41
CA GLY A 216 15.64 34.40 8.86
C GLY A 216 17.01 33.84 9.21
N LEU A 217 17.06 32.66 9.84
CA LEU A 217 18.28 31.92 10.21
C LEU A 217 19.21 31.68 9.00
N PHE A 218 18.63 31.48 7.81
CA PHE A 218 19.37 31.24 6.56
C PHE A 218 19.56 32.51 5.71
N GLY A 219 19.28 33.70 6.25
CA GLY A 219 19.51 34.98 5.59
C GLY A 219 18.31 35.53 4.82
N TYR A 220 17.08 35.08 5.10
CA TYR A 220 15.88 35.69 4.52
C TYR A 220 15.70 37.14 5.00
N GLY A 221 15.24 38.03 4.10
CA GLY A 221 15.15 39.47 4.38
C GLY A 221 14.17 39.85 5.50
N ARG A 222 13.28 38.95 5.92
CA ARG A 222 12.47 39.09 7.14
C ARG A 222 12.93 38.07 8.17
N ASN A 223 13.07 38.48 9.44
CA ASN A 223 13.45 37.56 10.51
C ASN A 223 12.27 36.68 10.95
N THR A 224 11.95 35.66 10.15
CA THR A 224 10.85 34.71 10.38
C THR A 224 11.17 33.63 11.42
N THR A 225 12.42 33.57 11.91
CA THR A 225 12.89 32.57 12.88
C THR A 225 13.68 33.22 14.01
N PRO A 226 13.12 34.22 14.73
CA PRO A 226 13.89 35.10 15.61
C PRO A 226 14.61 34.35 16.75
N HIS A 227 13.97 33.34 17.33
CA HIS A 227 14.56 32.54 18.41
C HIS A 227 15.78 31.73 17.95
N PHE A 228 15.72 31.11 16.76
CA PHE A 228 16.87 30.39 16.21
C PHE A 228 17.97 31.34 15.73
N SER A 229 17.60 32.49 15.16
CA SER A 229 18.56 33.51 14.74
C SER A 229 19.38 34.04 15.92
N ALA A 230 18.80 34.13 17.11
CA ALA A 230 19.48 34.55 18.34
C ALA A 230 20.50 33.52 18.86
N LEU A 231 20.39 32.25 18.44
CA LEU A 231 21.25 31.14 18.85
C LEU A 231 22.33 30.81 17.80
N LYS A 232 22.49 31.64 16.76
CA LYS A 232 23.36 31.34 15.61
C LYS A 232 24.83 31.13 16.00
N ASP A 233 25.29 31.83 17.04
CA ASP A 233 26.65 31.75 17.55
C ASP A 233 26.79 30.75 18.72
N ASP A 234 25.71 30.05 19.11
CA ASP A 234 25.74 29.01 20.14
C ASP A 234 26.43 27.74 19.56
N PRO A 235 27.53 27.25 20.16
CA PRO A 235 28.21 26.05 19.69
C PRO A 235 27.34 24.78 19.77
N ASN A 236 26.23 24.80 20.51
CA ASN A 236 25.29 23.69 20.61
C ASN A 236 24.23 23.69 19.49
N LEU A 237 24.15 24.76 18.68
CA LEU A 237 23.24 24.83 17.54
C LEU A 237 23.96 24.46 16.25
N PHE A 238 23.60 23.32 15.67
CA PHE A 238 23.95 22.98 14.29
C PHE A 238 22.75 23.20 13.37
N PHE A 239 22.94 23.96 12.29
CA PHE A 239 21.91 24.18 11.28
C PHE A 239 22.53 24.19 9.88
N THR A 240 21.85 23.57 8.92
CA THR A 240 22.27 23.53 7.52
C THR A 240 21.07 23.40 6.59
N LYS A 241 21.25 23.72 5.31
CA LYS A 241 20.24 23.49 4.28
C LYS A 241 20.29 22.02 3.87
N ILE A 242 19.13 21.38 3.83
CA ILE A 242 18.98 19.97 3.44
C ILE A 242 17.95 19.84 2.31
N HIS A 243 18.09 18.78 1.52
CA HIS A 243 17.07 18.38 0.54
C HIS A 243 16.12 17.36 1.17
N SER A 244 14.82 17.54 0.96
CA SER A 244 13.82 16.59 1.41
C SER A 244 13.89 15.29 0.59
N GLY A 245 13.55 14.16 1.22
CA GLY A 245 13.46 12.86 0.53
C GLY A 245 12.33 12.78 -0.51
N GLY A 246 11.45 13.78 -0.54
CA GLY A 246 10.38 13.93 -1.52
C GLY A 246 9.72 15.31 -1.46
N VAL A 247 8.80 15.56 -2.38
CA VAL A 247 8.02 16.82 -2.46
C VAL A 247 6.60 16.68 -1.91
N SER A 248 6.23 15.49 -1.44
CA SER A 248 4.91 15.24 -0.82
C SER A 248 5.10 14.52 0.51
N THR A 249 4.25 14.83 1.48
CA THR A 249 4.26 14.22 2.82
C THR A 249 4.28 12.69 2.75
N LYS A 250 3.55 12.09 1.80
CA LYS A 250 3.49 10.64 1.57
C LYS A 250 4.84 10.00 1.23
N VAL A 251 5.77 10.75 0.65
CA VAL A 251 7.11 10.27 0.30
C VAL A 251 8.14 10.74 1.32
N SER A 252 8.06 12.02 1.73
CA SER A 252 9.03 12.65 2.62
C SER A 252 9.02 12.05 4.02
N VAL A 253 7.84 11.77 4.59
CA VAL A 253 7.74 11.28 5.98
C VAL A 253 8.32 9.87 6.11
N PRO A 254 7.93 8.87 5.27
CA PRO A 254 8.56 7.55 5.34
C PRO A 254 10.06 7.59 5.04
N THR A 255 10.50 8.44 4.12
CA THR A 255 11.93 8.57 3.77
C THR A 255 12.74 9.25 4.87
N PHE A 256 12.14 10.15 5.65
CA PHE A 256 12.81 10.78 6.79
C PHE A 256 13.06 9.78 7.92
N PHE A 257 12.06 8.96 8.25
CA PHE A 257 12.18 8.00 9.36
C PHE A 257 12.90 6.70 9.00
N ASN A 258 13.18 6.45 7.72
CA ASN A 258 13.95 5.30 7.28
C ASN A 258 15.22 5.80 6.61
N LEU A 259 16.37 5.53 7.22
CA LEU A 259 17.64 5.96 6.66
C LEU A 259 17.83 5.33 5.28
N LYS A 260 17.90 6.16 4.25
CA LYS A 260 18.03 5.75 2.86
C LYS A 260 19.14 6.54 2.20
N ARG A 261 20.25 5.87 1.92
CA ARG A 261 21.42 6.42 1.21
C ARG A 261 21.16 6.57 -0.28
N GLU A 262 20.62 5.54 -0.94
CA GLU A 262 20.40 5.56 -2.39
C GLU A 262 18.96 5.96 -2.72
N PRO A 263 18.73 7.08 -3.44
CA PRO A 263 17.37 7.58 -3.74
C PRO A 263 16.45 6.57 -4.45
N PHE A 264 17.02 5.63 -5.20
CA PHE A 264 16.26 4.60 -5.92
C PHE A 264 16.02 3.31 -5.12
N ASN A 265 16.64 3.16 -3.94
CA ASN A 265 16.43 1.99 -3.09
C ASN A 265 15.13 2.10 -2.30
N ALA A 266 13.99 1.92 -2.98
CA ALA A 266 12.69 1.97 -2.35
C ALA A 266 12.46 0.80 -1.37
N GLN A 267 13.16 -0.31 -1.55
CA GLN A 267 13.00 -1.52 -0.74
C GLN A 267 13.29 -1.31 0.75
N VAL A 268 14.28 -0.47 1.06
CA VAL A 268 14.63 -0.12 2.44
C VAL A 268 13.47 0.53 3.18
N LEU A 269 12.62 1.30 2.48
CA LEU A 269 11.45 1.95 3.07
C LEU A 269 10.37 0.95 3.46
N TYR A 270 10.21 -0.13 2.68
CA TYR A 270 9.21 -1.17 2.92
C TYR A 270 9.66 -2.17 3.97
N LYS A 271 10.94 -2.58 3.94
CA LYS A 271 11.51 -3.49 4.95
C LYS A 271 11.64 -2.84 6.34
N GLY A 272 11.84 -1.53 6.39
CA GLY A 272 11.97 -0.78 7.64
C GLY A 272 13.16 -1.21 8.50
N GLU A 273 14.18 -1.82 7.91
CA GLU A 273 15.40 -2.28 8.61
C GLU A 273 16.13 -1.10 9.25
N ALA A 274 16.19 0.02 8.54
CA ALA A 274 16.82 1.26 9.01
C ALA A 274 15.81 2.27 9.56
N ASN A 275 14.67 1.80 10.08
CA ASN A 275 13.66 2.67 10.66
C ASN A 275 14.10 3.21 12.03
N LEU A 276 14.07 4.54 12.19
CA LEU A 276 14.50 5.24 13.40
C LEU A 276 13.81 4.71 14.67
N PHE A 277 12.49 4.58 14.66
CA PHE A 277 11.73 4.13 15.83
C PHE A 277 11.94 2.65 16.14
N LYS A 278 12.04 1.80 15.10
CA LYS A 278 12.37 0.38 15.26
C LYS A 278 13.71 0.22 15.96
N LEU A 279 14.74 0.92 15.47
CA LEU A 279 16.09 0.88 16.03
C LEU A 279 16.14 1.46 17.45
N ALA A 280 15.42 2.56 17.71
CA ALA A 280 15.32 3.15 19.05
C ALA A 280 14.69 2.18 20.06
N LYS A 281 13.57 1.55 19.69
CA LYS A 281 12.88 0.56 20.53
C LYS A 281 13.74 -0.67 20.81
N GLN A 282 14.50 -1.15 19.82
CA GLN A 282 15.47 -2.24 20.00
C GLN A 282 16.58 -1.91 21.01
N ARG A 283 16.86 -0.62 21.23
CA ARG A 283 17.81 -0.14 22.25
C ARG A 283 17.15 0.21 23.59
N GLY A 284 15.86 -0.09 23.76
CA GLY A 284 15.13 0.19 24.99
C GLY A 284 14.71 1.65 25.17
N MET A 285 14.74 2.47 24.10
CA MET A 285 14.10 3.78 24.13
C MET A 285 12.57 3.61 24.14
N GLN A 286 11.89 4.45 24.91
CA GLN A 286 10.44 4.44 25.09
C GLN A 286 9.73 5.24 24.00
#